data_AF-A0A7R9H3I9-F1
#
_entry.id   AF-A0A7R9H3I9-F1
#
_cell.length_a   1.000
_cell.length_b   1.000
_cell.length_c   1.000
_cell.angle_alpha   90.00
_cell.angle_beta   90.00
_cell.angle_gamma   90.00
#
_symmetry.space_group_name_H-M   'P 1'
#
loop_
_entity.id
_entity.type
_entity.pdbx_description
1 polymer ?
#
loop_
_entity_poly.entity_id
_entity_poly.type
_entity_poly.pdbx_seq_one_letter_code
_entity_poly.pdbx_strand_id
1 'polypeptide(L)'
;MADSKYADLPGIAKDQPDVYETDDLPESDQNTNFYEEESDSIERLHISASEAFSKFKGKLLDSGVVDFSDRLSKARRTGYDARSGDWELIGEGEKETPRHKFQRLQCEMRELCEELAHLKESVKDEKSQDQKELVFLANQVEQAEKQLADIKLEEILGTELVANLADPQEAQLKKALSLIEDLKQGGDKFGDAKNVAVLDQKKMITFQLNYRPEHARFSQTTRLAELEQRLHKMEAVLGMEPQKLTRLSLDSQRRSLLEVAESLSARANLLDSAQLDHIEGRLIALTQNMDSLAEKTGTCEDADKQRKVVELYEMVKKTETLSQVLPQVLERMTALDHLHQQAANISKSLTQLEDLQQHITTGLDNNESLLQGVQASLATNLDSIKKTIANLDKRLAQLDRK
;
A
#
# COMPACT_ATOMS: atom_id res chain seq x y z
N MET A 1 11.14 50.16 11.08
CA MET A 1 9.82 50.80 11.32
C MET A 1 9.18 50.07 12.48
N ALA A 2 8.73 50.78 13.52
CA ALA A 2 8.10 50.14 14.67
C ALA A 2 6.76 49.48 14.27
N ASP A 3 6.52 48.25 14.74
CA ASP A 3 5.22 47.59 14.59
C ASP A 3 4.15 48.43 15.29
N SER A 4 3.02 48.64 14.62
CA SER A 4 1.88 49.41 15.10
C SER A 4 1.35 48.88 16.45
N LYS A 5 1.56 47.60 16.76
CA LYS A 5 1.15 47.01 18.05
C LYS A 5 1.94 47.55 19.24
N TYR A 6 3.18 48.00 19.03
CA TYR A 6 4.10 48.41 20.09
C TYR A 6 4.42 49.91 20.10
N ALA A 7 3.83 50.68 19.19
CA ALA A 7 4.13 52.09 19.01
C ALA A 7 3.78 52.96 20.23
N ASP A 8 2.68 52.63 20.92
CA ASP A 8 2.11 53.40 22.04
C ASP A 8 2.60 52.93 23.43
N LEU A 9 3.37 51.84 23.48
CA LEU A 9 3.91 51.29 24.73
C LEU A 9 5.19 52.04 25.13
N PRO A 10 5.24 52.66 26.33
CA PRO A 10 6.47 53.29 26.83
C PRO A 10 7.51 52.21 27.18
N GLY A 11 8.78 52.48 26.89
CA GLY A 11 9.91 51.61 27.26
C GLY A 11 10.30 50.52 26.24
N ILE A 12 9.74 50.54 25.02
CA ILE A 12 10.17 49.66 23.93
C ILE A 12 11.40 50.24 23.23
N ALA A 13 12.47 49.46 23.14
CA ALA A 13 13.67 49.81 22.39
C ALA A 13 13.38 49.76 20.88
N LYS A 14 13.50 50.89 20.17
CA LYS A 14 13.21 51.01 18.72
C LYS A 14 14.44 50.92 17.82
N ASP A 15 15.61 51.27 18.37
CA ASP A 15 16.88 51.41 17.63
C ASP A 15 17.95 50.42 18.11
N GLN A 16 17.51 49.27 18.64
CA GLN A 16 18.40 48.17 19.01
C GLN A 16 18.20 47.02 18.01
N PRO A 17 19.27 46.26 17.68
CA PRO A 17 19.11 45.04 16.88
C PRO A 17 18.23 44.04 17.65
N ASP A 18 17.36 43.37 16.91
CA ASP A 18 16.43 42.37 17.47
C ASP A 18 17.18 41.15 18.05
N VAL A 19 18.37 40.83 17.51
CA VAL A 19 19.20 39.69 17.90
C VAL A 19 20.66 40.12 18.04
N TYR A 20 21.30 39.73 19.15
CA TYR A 20 22.75 39.85 19.36
C TYR A 20 23.36 38.46 19.31
N GLU A 21 23.95 38.10 18.17
CA GLU A 21 24.62 36.82 17.95
C GLU A 21 26.10 37.03 17.60
N THR A 22 26.91 36.00 17.85
CA THR A 22 28.30 35.96 17.39
C THR A 22 28.34 35.69 15.88
N ASP A 23 29.35 36.21 15.18
CA ASP A 23 29.53 35.96 13.75
C ASP A 23 29.48 34.46 13.46
N ASP A 24 28.59 34.06 12.56
CA ASP A 24 28.37 32.67 12.22
C ASP A 24 29.64 32.12 11.53
N LEU A 25 30.35 31.24 12.23
CA LEU A 25 31.53 30.58 11.68
C LEU A 25 31.07 29.54 10.65
N PRO A 26 31.85 29.29 9.59
CA PRO A 26 31.52 28.23 8.63
C PRO A 26 31.75 26.86 9.28
N GLU A 27 30.80 26.39 10.09
CA GLU A 27 30.82 25.05 10.72
C GLU A 27 30.56 23.92 9.69
N SER A 28 30.30 24.27 8.43
CA SER A 28 29.78 23.41 7.37
C SER A 28 30.80 22.49 6.68
N ASP A 29 32.09 22.55 7.01
CA ASP A 29 33.09 21.64 6.42
C ASP A 29 33.28 20.32 7.20
N GLN A 30 32.55 20.11 8.29
CA GLN A 30 32.65 18.86 9.08
C GLN A 30 31.68 17.78 8.60
N ASN A 31 31.74 17.41 7.31
CA ASN A 31 31.31 16.05 6.95
C ASN A 31 32.45 15.09 7.31
N THR A 32 32.71 14.94 8.61
CA THR A 32 33.54 13.86 9.13
C THR A 32 32.72 12.58 9.01
N ASN A 33 32.69 12.03 7.80
CA ASN A 33 32.25 10.65 7.62
C ASN A 33 33.12 9.83 8.57
N PHE A 34 32.55 9.43 9.71
CA PHE A 34 33.13 8.42 10.59
C PHE A 34 33.10 7.12 9.82
N TYR A 35 34.13 6.90 9.00
CA TYR A 35 34.39 5.58 8.46
C TYR A 35 34.83 4.73 9.65
N GLU A 36 34.02 3.75 10.04
CA GLU A 36 34.48 2.69 10.92
C GLU A 36 35.69 2.03 10.27
N GLU A 37 36.87 2.20 10.87
CA GLU A 37 38.12 1.61 10.41
C GLU A 37 37.92 0.12 10.13
N GLU A 38 38.22 -0.29 8.90
CA GLU A 38 38.17 -1.69 8.50
C GLU A 38 39.19 -2.46 9.33
N SER A 39 38.70 -3.29 10.27
CA SER A 39 39.56 -4.13 11.10
C SER A 39 39.84 -5.44 10.36
N ASP A 40 41.11 -5.79 10.18
CA ASP A 40 41.55 -7.04 9.53
C ASP A 40 41.03 -8.32 10.23
N SER A 41 40.49 -8.22 11.45
CA SER A 41 39.91 -9.33 12.22
C SER A 41 38.41 -9.55 11.99
N ILE A 42 37.74 -8.68 11.22
CA ILE A 42 36.28 -8.73 11.00
C ILE A 42 36.00 -8.93 9.51
N GLU A 43 35.49 -10.11 9.15
CA GLU A 43 34.96 -10.35 7.81
C GLU A 43 33.57 -9.72 7.66
N ARG A 44 33.47 -8.63 6.91
CA ARG A 44 32.20 -7.98 6.57
C ARG A 44 31.59 -8.66 5.34
N LEU A 45 30.62 -9.54 5.56
CA LEU A 45 29.87 -10.19 4.48
C LEU A 45 28.68 -9.33 4.04
N HIS A 46 28.64 -8.95 2.77
CA HIS A 46 27.48 -8.25 2.21
C HIS A 46 26.35 -9.25 1.97
N ILE A 47 25.29 -9.14 2.77
CA ILE A 47 24.10 -9.99 2.64
C ILE A 47 23.08 -9.27 1.76
N SER A 48 22.82 -9.81 0.57
CA SER A 48 21.72 -9.34 -0.26
C SER A 48 20.46 -10.16 0.01
N ALA A 49 19.38 -9.48 0.43
CA ALA A 49 18.11 -10.13 0.76
C ALA A 49 17.50 -10.87 -0.44
N SER A 50 17.71 -10.36 -1.66
CA SER A 50 17.20 -10.95 -2.91
C SER A 50 17.91 -12.27 -3.26
N GLU A 51 19.23 -12.33 -3.11
CA GLU A 51 19.99 -13.57 -3.35
C GLU A 51 19.70 -14.60 -2.27
N ALA A 52 19.62 -14.17 -1.01
CA ALA A 52 19.20 -15.03 0.10
C ALA A 52 17.80 -15.61 -0.17
N PHE A 53 16.82 -14.77 -0.54
CA PHE A 53 15.48 -15.23 -0.91
C PHE A 53 15.53 -16.26 -2.04
N SER A 54 16.30 -16.00 -3.10
CA SER A 54 16.45 -16.94 -4.22
C SER A 54 17.07 -18.27 -3.79
N LYS A 55 18.02 -18.26 -2.85
CA LYS A 55 18.66 -19.48 -2.30
C LYS A 55 17.72 -20.34 -1.45
N PHE A 56 16.71 -19.73 -0.83
CA PHE A 56 15.74 -20.43 0.04
C PHE A 56 14.36 -20.61 -0.62
N LYS A 57 14.10 -19.98 -1.76
CA LYS A 57 12.87 -20.16 -2.54
C LYS A 57 12.73 -21.62 -2.94
N GLY A 58 11.59 -22.22 -2.56
CA GLY A 58 11.29 -23.63 -2.84
C GLY A 58 11.80 -24.63 -1.79
N LYS A 59 12.57 -24.19 -0.79
CA LYS A 59 12.91 -25.02 0.38
C LYS A 59 11.82 -24.83 1.43
N LEU A 60 11.01 -25.87 1.64
CA LEU A 60 9.97 -25.90 2.65
C LEU A 60 10.43 -26.75 3.83
N LEU A 61 10.04 -26.34 5.03
CA LEU A 61 10.28 -27.11 6.25
C LEU A 61 8.94 -27.68 6.70
N ASP A 62 8.91 -28.99 6.94
CA ASP A 62 7.75 -29.60 7.57
C ASP A 62 7.78 -29.35 9.08
N SER A 63 6.60 -29.00 9.62
CA SER A 63 6.37 -28.73 11.03
C SER A 63 5.51 -29.80 11.71
N GLY A 64 5.06 -30.82 10.97
CA GLY A 64 4.10 -31.81 11.47
C GLY A 64 4.56 -32.64 12.66
N VAL A 65 5.87 -32.92 12.78
CA VAL A 65 6.43 -33.80 13.84
C VAL A 65 7.28 -33.01 14.85
N VAL A 66 7.23 -31.68 14.83
CA VAL A 66 8.08 -30.83 15.68
C VAL A 66 7.52 -30.76 17.10
N ASP A 67 8.16 -31.46 18.03
CA ASP A 67 7.85 -31.41 19.46
C ASP A 67 9.13 -31.14 20.27
N PHE A 68 9.24 -29.93 20.84
CA PHE A 68 10.33 -29.49 21.73
C PHE A 68 10.05 -29.77 23.21
N SER A 69 8.95 -30.42 23.56
CA SER A 69 8.77 -30.87 24.94
C SER A 69 9.84 -31.92 25.26
N ASP A 70 10.42 -31.94 26.46
CA ASP A 70 11.38 -32.98 26.87
C ASP A 70 10.68 -34.29 27.29
N ARG A 71 9.56 -34.64 26.64
CA ARG A 71 8.82 -35.87 26.95
C ARG A 71 9.56 -37.07 26.36
N LEU A 72 9.89 -38.04 27.22
CA LEU A 72 10.51 -39.30 26.81
C LEU A 72 9.57 -40.09 25.89
N SER A 73 9.98 -40.30 24.65
CA SER A 73 9.23 -41.04 23.63
C SER A 73 10.10 -42.07 22.94
N LYS A 74 9.49 -43.10 22.33
CA LYS A 74 10.21 -44.22 21.68
C LYS A 74 10.86 -43.84 20.35
N ALA A 75 10.41 -42.77 19.70
CA ALA A 75 10.96 -42.30 18.43
C ALA A 75 11.98 -41.18 18.66
N ARG A 76 12.99 -41.09 17.79
CA ARG A 76 13.99 -40.02 17.84
C ARG A 76 13.32 -38.72 17.44
N ARG A 77 13.20 -37.78 18.39
CA ARG A 77 12.65 -36.44 18.12
C ARG A 77 13.67 -35.66 17.30
N THR A 78 13.38 -35.48 16.02
CA THR A 78 14.05 -34.53 15.15
C THR A 78 13.20 -33.26 15.07
N GLY A 79 13.83 -32.09 14.98
CA GLY A 79 13.13 -30.82 14.83
C GLY A 79 12.50 -30.68 13.44
N TYR A 80 12.53 -29.47 12.90
CA TYR A 80 12.07 -29.23 11.53
C TYR A 80 12.78 -30.16 10.54
N ASP A 81 11.99 -30.87 9.74
CA ASP A 81 12.51 -31.72 8.68
C ASP A 81 12.47 -30.98 7.34
N ALA A 82 13.59 -31.01 6.62
CA ALA A 82 13.75 -30.39 5.30
C ALA A 82 13.49 -31.39 4.16
N ARG A 83 13.04 -32.61 4.48
CA ARG A 83 12.82 -33.71 3.53
C ARG A 83 11.55 -33.59 2.68
N SER A 84 10.74 -32.55 2.88
CA SER A 84 9.56 -32.32 2.04
C SER A 84 9.99 -31.97 0.61
N GLY A 85 10.04 -32.97 -0.26
CA GLY A 85 10.27 -32.88 -1.70
C GLY A 85 9.41 -33.90 -2.43
N ASP A 86 9.13 -33.67 -3.71
CA ASP A 86 8.08 -34.31 -4.54
C ASP A 86 8.15 -35.85 -4.72
N TRP A 87 9.05 -36.53 -4.02
CA TRP A 87 9.31 -37.97 -4.14
C TRP A 87 9.32 -38.64 -2.76
N GLU A 88 8.14 -38.86 -2.21
CA GLU A 88 7.96 -39.70 -1.03
C GLU A 88 7.46 -41.09 -1.46
N LEU A 89 8.33 -42.10 -1.34
CA LEU A 89 7.91 -43.50 -1.31
C LEU A 89 7.56 -43.84 0.15
N ILE A 90 6.26 -44.05 0.41
CA ILE A 90 5.76 -44.42 1.73
C ILE A 90 6.23 -45.85 2.07
N GLY A 91 6.68 -46.09 3.30
CA GLY A 91 7.10 -47.42 3.76
C GLY A 91 5.93 -48.41 3.87
N GLU A 92 6.20 -49.72 3.75
CA GLU A 92 5.19 -50.78 3.76
C GLU A 92 4.26 -50.72 5.00
N GLY A 93 2.96 -50.48 4.79
CA GLY A 93 1.93 -50.62 5.82
C GLY A 93 0.91 -49.48 5.94
N GLU A 94 1.12 -48.33 5.28
CA GLU A 94 0.19 -47.19 5.30
C GLU A 94 -0.70 -47.11 4.04
N LYS A 95 -1.90 -46.50 4.15
CA LYS A 95 -2.85 -46.42 3.02
C LYS A 95 -2.39 -45.36 2.02
N GLU A 96 -2.01 -45.81 0.82
CA GLU A 96 -1.53 -44.95 -0.28
C GLU A 96 -2.62 -44.02 -0.83
N THR A 97 -2.28 -42.75 -1.04
CA THR A 97 -3.11 -41.83 -1.84
C THR A 97 -2.94 -42.12 -3.35
N PRO A 98 -3.93 -41.78 -4.21
CA PRO A 98 -3.85 -42.04 -5.66
C PRO A 98 -2.60 -41.48 -6.36
N ARG A 99 -2.09 -40.32 -5.92
CA ARG A 99 -0.88 -39.69 -6.46
C ARG A 99 0.39 -40.46 -6.09
N HIS A 100 0.53 -40.86 -4.84
CA HIS A 100 1.63 -41.71 -4.39
C HIS A 100 1.61 -43.09 -5.07
N LYS A 101 0.42 -43.67 -5.26
CA LYS A 101 0.26 -44.94 -5.98
C LYS A 101 0.68 -44.83 -7.45
N PHE A 102 0.35 -43.73 -8.10
CA PHE A 102 0.79 -43.44 -9.46
C PHE A 102 2.33 -43.35 -9.55
N GLN A 103 2.97 -42.63 -8.63
CA GLN A 103 4.43 -42.51 -8.59
C GLN A 103 5.12 -43.85 -8.31
N ARG A 104 4.59 -44.68 -7.39
CA ARG A 104 5.10 -46.03 -7.15
C ARG A 104 4.98 -46.91 -8.40
N LEU A 105 3.82 -46.91 -9.05
CA LEU A 105 3.61 -47.67 -10.29
C LEU A 105 4.56 -47.22 -11.40
N GLN A 106 4.85 -45.92 -11.50
CA GLN A 106 5.83 -45.41 -12.44
C GLN A 106 7.25 -45.92 -12.15
N CYS A 107 7.63 -46.03 -10.87
CA CYS A 107 8.90 -46.63 -10.46
C CYS A 107 8.94 -48.14 -10.73
N GLU A 108 7.91 -48.89 -10.32
CA GLU A 108 7.82 -50.34 -10.51
C GLU A 108 7.79 -50.73 -11.99
N MET A 109 7.12 -49.97 -12.86
CA MET A 109 7.13 -50.22 -14.30
C MET A 109 8.50 -49.97 -14.93
N ARG A 110 9.23 -48.96 -14.44
CA ARG A 110 10.60 -48.69 -14.89
C ARG A 110 11.56 -49.79 -14.45
N GLU A 111 11.44 -50.25 -13.21
CA GLU A 111 12.20 -51.40 -12.70
C GLU A 111 11.92 -52.67 -13.52
N LEU A 112 10.64 -52.95 -13.80
CA LEU A 112 10.25 -54.08 -14.66
C LEU A 112 10.81 -53.95 -16.09
N CYS A 113 10.84 -52.75 -16.66
CA CYS A 113 11.51 -52.48 -17.95
C CYS A 113 13.00 -52.81 -17.90
N GLU A 114 13.69 -52.44 -16.81
CA GLU A 114 15.12 -52.71 -16.61
C GLU A 114 15.38 -54.21 -16.41
N GLU A 115 14.55 -54.92 -15.65
CA GLU A 115 14.63 -56.38 -15.47
C GLU A 115 14.39 -57.13 -16.79
N LEU A 116 13.40 -56.72 -17.58
CA LEU A 116 13.15 -57.30 -18.90
C LEU A 116 14.28 -57.01 -19.89
N ALA A 117 14.93 -55.86 -19.79
CA ALA A 117 16.14 -55.56 -20.56
C ALA A 117 17.31 -56.47 -20.17
N HIS A 118 17.50 -56.71 -18.87
CA HIS A 118 18.52 -57.62 -18.36
C HIS A 118 18.24 -59.09 -18.76
N LEU A 119 16.98 -59.52 -18.70
CA LEU A 119 16.57 -60.84 -19.15
C LEU A 119 16.72 -61.02 -20.66
N LYS A 120 16.43 -59.99 -21.45
CA LYS A 120 16.69 -59.97 -22.90
C LYS A 120 18.18 -60.13 -23.21
N GLU A 121 19.06 -59.60 -22.36
CA GLU A 121 20.50 -59.77 -22.50
C GLU A 121 20.96 -61.18 -22.11
N SER A 122 20.39 -61.77 -21.05
CA SER A 122 20.69 -63.15 -20.65
C SER A 122 20.12 -64.24 -21.58
N VAL A 123 19.00 -63.98 -22.27
CA VAL A 123 18.33 -64.94 -23.17
C VAL A 123 18.91 -64.89 -24.60
N LYS A 124 19.86 -63.99 -24.90
CA LYS A 124 20.56 -63.97 -26.20
C LYS A 124 21.23 -65.31 -26.55
N ASP A 125 21.55 -66.13 -25.57
CA ASP A 125 22.31 -67.38 -25.74
C ASP A 125 21.46 -68.65 -25.93
N GLU A 126 20.12 -68.62 -25.73
CA GLU A 126 19.25 -69.80 -25.95
C GLU A 126 17.97 -69.46 -26.78
N LYS A 127 17.80 -70.20 -27.89
CA LYS A 127 16.63 -70.37 -28.81
C LYS A 127 15.74 -69.16 -29.19
N SER A 128 15.49 -69.03 -30.50
CA SER A 128 14.88 -67.88 -31.20
C SER A 128 13.37 -67.64 -31.04
N GLN A 129 12.64 -68.43 -30.25
CA GLN A 129 11.20 -68.23 -29.99
C GLN A 129 10.96 -67.43 -28.71
N ASP A 130 11.65 -67.76 -27.61
CA ASP A 130 11.53 -67.07 -26.32
C ASP A 130 12.04 -65.62 -26.40
N GLN A 131 13.05 -65.37 -27.25
CA GLN A 131 13.52 -64.01 -27.55
C GLN A 131 12.44 -63.12 -28.19
N LYS A 132 11.57 -63.69 -29.04
CA LYS A 132 10.52 -62.90 -29.71
C LYS A 132 9.38 -62.58 -28.74
N GLU A 133 9.07 -63.50 -27.83
CA GLU A 133 8.06 -63.28 -26.79
C GLU A 133 8.55 -62.29 -25.72
N LEU A 134 9.81 -62.38 -25.27
CA LEU A 134 10.39 -61.40 -24.35
C LEU A 134 10.44 -59.99 -24.95
N VAL A 135 10.82 -59.87 -26.24
CA VAL A 135 10.84 -58.58 -26.92
C VAL A 135 9.43 -58.01 -27.09
N PHE A 136 8.44 -58.86 -27.34
CA PHE A 136 7.05 -58.44 -27.41
C PHE A 136 6.52 -57.97 -26.05
N LEU A 137 6.82 -58.69 -24.96
CA LEU A 137 6.45 -58.28 -23.60
C LEU A 137 7.15 -56.97 -23.18
N ALA A 138 8.44 -56.81 -23.48
CA ALA A 138 9.16 -55.56 -23.23
C ALA A 138 8.52 -54.37 -23.97
N ASN A 139 8.15 -54.55 -25.24
CA ASN A 139 7.46 -53.52 -26.01
C ASN A 139 6.06 -53.21 -25.43
N GLN A 140 5.35 -54.19 -24.87
CA GLN A 140 4.08 -53.97 -24.20
C GLN A 140 4.23 -53.20 -22.89
N VAL A 141 5.25 -53.51 -22.08
CA VAL A 141 5.53 -52.78 -20.83
C VAL A 141 5.96 -51.35 -21.14
N GLU A 142 6.78 -51.12 -22.17
CA GLU A 142 7.17 -49.78 -22.62
C GLU A 142 5.97 -48.97 -23.15
N GLN A 143 5.03 -49.62 -23.84
CA GLN A 143 3.76 -48.98 -24.24
C GLN A 143 2.89 -48.64 -23.04
N ALA A 144 2.81 -49.52 -22.04
CA ALA A 144 2.05 -49.28 -20.83
C ALA A 144 2.69 -48.17 -19.96
N GLU A 145 4.03 -48.04 -19.93
CA GLU A 145 4.72 -46.93 -19.27
C GLU A 145 4.36 -45.60 -19.93
N LYS A 146 4.36 -45.55 -21.28
CA LYS A 146 3.92 -44.36 -22.04
C LYS A 146 2.47 -44.00 -21.74
N GLN A 147 1.57 -45.00 -21.72
CA GLN A 147 0.17 -44.79 -21.37
C GLN A 147 0.01 -44.30 -19.92
N LEU A 148 0.79 -44.81 -18.97
CA LEU A 148 0.77 -44.33 -17.58
C LEU A 148 1.28 -42.89 -17.49
N ALA A 149 2.35 -42.54 -18.22
CA ALA A 149 2.86 -41.18 -18.30
C ALA A 149 1.87 -40.19 -18.95
N ASP A 150 1.00 -40.67 -19.84
CA ASP A 150 -0.07 -39.89 -20.47
C ASP A 150 -1.31 -39.74 -19.55
N ILE A 151 -1.52 -40.64 -18.59
CA ILE A 151 -2.60 -40.55 -17.57
C ILE A 151 -2.27 -39.48 -16.50
N LYS A 152 -1.69 -38.35 -16.90
CA LYS A 152 -1.64 -37.15 -16.06
C LYS A 152 -3.08 -36.70 -15.78
N LEU A 153 -3.57 -37.08 -14.61
CA LEU A 153 -4.88 -36.75 -14.02
C LEU A 153 -5.22 -35.24 -14.02
N GLU A 154 -4.26 -34.41 -14.40
CA GLU A 154 -4.34 -32.96 -14.52
C GLU A 154 -5.20 -32.51 -15.71
N GLU A 155 -5.20 -33.25 -16.83
CA GLU A 155 -5.88 -32.83 -18.06
C GLU A 155 -7.38 -33.18 -18.07
N ILE A 156 -7.76 -34.30 -17.43
CA ILE A 156 -9.15 -34.79 -17.35
C ILE A 156 -9.96 -34.02 -16.29
N LEU A 157 -9.33 -33.45 -15.26
CA LEU A 157 -10.01 -32.58 -14.28
C LEU A 157 -9.93 -31.08 -14.60
N GLY A 158 -9.10 -30.66 -15.56
CA GLY A 158 -8.78 -29.24 -15.77
C GLY A 158 -9.51 -28.55 -16.92
N THR A 159 -9.77 -29.22 -18.04
CA THR A 159 -10.15 -28.53 -19.29
C THR A 159 -11.62 -28.10 -19.35
N GLU A 160 -12.55 -28.92 -18.85
CA GLU A 160 -13.99 -28.58 -18.81
C GLU A 160 -14.34 -27.55 -17.73
N LEU A 161 -13.60 -27.52 -16.62
CA LEU A 161 -13.79 -26.52 -15.57
C LEU A 161 -13.17 -25.19 -15.97
N VAL A 162 -12.01 -25.15 -16.62
CA VAL A 162 -11.37 -23.89 -17.06
C VAL A 162 -12.19 -23.18 -18.14
N ALA A 163 -12.84 -23.90 -19.07
CA ALA A 163 -13.72 -23.28 -20.06
C ALA A 163 -15.00 -22.67 -19.42
N ASN A 164 -15.52 -23.30 -18.36
CA ASN A 164 -16.68 -22.79 -17.62
C ASN A 164 -16.31 -21.74 -16.56
N LEU A 165 -15.07 -21.71 -16.09
CA LEU A 165 -14.53 -20.72 -15.16
C LEU A 165 -13.97 -19.48 -15.88
N ALA A 166 -13.61 -19.60 -17.16
CA ALA A 166 -13.08 -18.49 -17.95
C ALA A 166 -14.10 -17.36 -18.08
N ASP A 167 -15.38 -17.63 -18.37
CA ASP A 167 -16.42 -16.59 -18.40
C ASP A 167 -17.86 -17.12 -18.14
N PRO A 168 -18.18 -17.58 -16.92
CA PRO A 168 -19.55 -17.93 -16.53
C PRO A 168 -20.51 -16.73 -16.58
N GLN A 169 -19.98 -15.51 -16.52
CA GLN A 169 -20.74 -14.27 -16.45
C GLN A 169 -21.26 -13.81 -17.82
N GLU A 170 -20.50 -14.01 -18.91
CA GLU A 170 -20.88 -13.53 -20.24
C GLU A 170 -22.05 -14.35 -20.82
N ALA A 171 -22.05 -15.68 -20.60
CA ALA A 171 -23.15 -16.56 -21.01
C ALA A 171 -24.43 -16.30 -20.19
N GLN A 172 -24.29 -15.94 -18.91
CA GLN A 172 -25.42 -15.56 -18.05
C GLN A 172 -25.99 -14.18 -18.44
N LEU A 173 -25.14 -13.23 -18.82
CA LEU A 173 -25.55 -11.90 -19.30
C LEU A 173 -26.31 -11.98 -20.63
N LYS A 174 -25.83 -12.77 -21.60
CA LYS A 174 -26.52 -12.96 -22.90
C LYS A 174 -27.92 -13.56 -22.72
N LYS A 175 -28.08 -14.53 -21.80
CA LYS A 175 -29.38 -15.13 -21.45
C LYS A 175 -30.31 -14.15 -20.71
N ALA A 176 -29.77 -13.31 -19.83
CA ALA A 176 -30.57 -12.28 -19.16
C ALA A 176 -31.04 -11.18 -20.13
N LEU A 177 -30.18 -10.77 -21.07
CA LEU A 177 -30.51 -9.81 -22.12
C LEU A 177 -31.59 -10.34 -23.07
N SER A 178 -31.51 -11.62 -23.48
CA SER A 178 -32.56 -12.22 -24.32
C SER A 178 -33.91 -12.30 -23.60
N LEU A 179 -33.92 -12.63 -22.31
CA LEU A 179 -35.16 -12.63 -21.51
C LEU A 179 -35.76 -11.23 -21.34
N ILE A 180 -34.93 -10.19 -21.26
CA ILE A 180 -35.38 -8.79 -21.23
C ILE A 180 -35.95 -8.37 -22.59
N GLU A 181 -35.33 -8.78 -23.70
CA GLU A 181 -35.83 -8.51 -25.06
C GLU A 181 -37.15 -9.24 -25.35
N ASP A 182 -37.30 -10.50 -24.92
CA ASP A 182 -38.55 -11.26 -25.05
C ASP A 182 -39.70 -10.61 -24.24
N LEU A 183 -39.41 -10.09 -23.04
CA LEU A 183 -40.38 -9.36 -22.23
C LEU A 183 -40.72 -7.98 -22.82
N LYS A 184 -39.78 -7.31 -23.49
CA LYS A 184 -40.02 -6.05 -24.22
C LYS A 184 -40.93 -6.26 -25.43
N GLN A 185 -40.75 -7.36 -26.17
CA GLN A 185 -41.60 -7.71 -27.32
C GLN A 185 -43.02 -8.15 -26.89
N GLY A 186 -43.18 -8.68 -25.67
CA GLY A 186 -44.49 -8.99 -25.09
C GLY A 186 -45.28 -7.79 -24.53
N GLY A 187 -44.71 -6.58 -24.54
CA GLY A 187 -45.27 -5.38 -23.90
C GLY A 187 -46.21 -4.52 -24.75
N ASP A 188 -46.46 -4.85 -26.02
CA ASP A 188 -47.19 -3.98 -26.96
C ASP A 188 -48.73 -4.13 -26.93
N LYS A 189 -49.27 -4.70 -25.85
CA LYS A 189 -50.72 -4.81 -25.59
C LYS A 189 -51.08 -4.35 -24.19
N PHE A 190 -50.87 -3.07 -23.87
CA PHE A 190 -51.54 -2.42 -22.75
C PHE A 190 -51.97 -1.02 -23.18
N GLY A 191 -53.17 -0.95 -23.76
CA GLY A 191 -53.89 0.30 -23.96
C GLY A 191 -54.46 0.81 -22.63
N ASP A 192 -54.58 2.13 -22.53
CA ASP A 192 -55.09 2.92 -21.42
C ASP A 192 -56.20 2.26 -20.58
N ALA A 193 -55.95 2.09 -19.28
CA ALA A 193 -57.00 2.03 -18.27
C ALA A 193 -56.47 2.45 -16.89
N LYS A 194 -56.95 3.62 -16.44
CA LYS A 194 -56.92 4.05 -15.03
C LYS A 194 -57.60 2.98 -14.17
N ASN A 195 -56.85 2.28 -13.32
CA ASN A 195 -57.28 1.76 -12.01
C ASN A 195 -56.08 1.09 -11.32
N VAL A 196 -55.59 1.73 -10.25
CA VAL A 196 -54.55 1.18 -9.37
C VAL A 196 -55.23 0.27 -8.35
N ALA A 197 -55.28 -1.02 -8.64
CA ALA A 197 -55.53 -2.05 -7.64
C ALA A 197 -54.91 -3.38 -8.11
N VAL A 198 -53.81 -3.74 -7.45
CA VAL A 198 -53.25 -5.10 -7.35
C VAL A 198 -52.96 -5.78 -8.70
N LEU A 199 -51.85 -5.40 -9.34
CA LEU A 199 -51.30 -6.13 -10.48
C LEU A 199 -50.29 -7.19 -10.01
N ASP A 200 -50.49 -8.41 -10.52
CA ASP A 200 -49.70 -9.62 -10.30
C ASP A 200 -48.18 -9.41 -10.24
N GLN A 201 -47.55 -9.88 -9.16
CA GLN A 201 -46.10 -9.91 -8.94
C GLN A 201 -45.32 -10.76 -9.98
N LYS A 202 -46.01 -11.43 -10.92
CA LYS A 202 -45.40 -12.35 -11.90
C LYS A 202 -44.72 -11.69 -13.11
N LYS A 203 -44.82 -10.36 -13.28
CA LYS A 203 -44.16 -9.62 -14.38
C LYS A 203 -43.57 -8.28 -13.93
N MET A 204 -42.93 -8.22 -12.75
CA MET A 204 -42.18 -7.04 -12.33
C MET A 204 -40.67 -7.34 -12.43
N ILE A 205 -40.02 -6.81 -13.47
CA ILE A 205 -38.56 -6.87 -13.61
C ILE A 205 -37.97 -5.90 -12.59
N THR A 206 -37.41 -6.41 -11.51
CA THR A 206 -36.66 -5.62 -10.53
C THR A 206 -35.20 -5.60 -10.95
N PHE A 207 -34.73 -4.44 -11.42
CA PHE A 207 -33.31 -4.24 -11.71
C PHE A 207 -32.58 -3.95 -10.40
N GLN A 208 -31.92 -4.96 -9.86
CA GLN A 208 -31.04 -4.79 -8.71
C GLN A 208 -29.61 -4.53 -9.20
N LEU A 209 -29.19 -3.26 -9.11
CA LEU A 209 -27.81 -2.87 -9.43
C LEU A 209 -26.89 -3.30 -8.28
N ASN A 210 -26.15 -4.38 -8.48
CA ASN A 210 -25.11 -4.82 -7.55
C ASN A 210 -23.80 -4.09 -7.87
N TYR A 211 -23.60 -2.91 -7.28
CA TYR A 211 -22.32 -2.20 -7.31
C TYR A 211 -21.33 -2.85 -6.32
N ARG A 212 -20.14 -3.23 -6.80
CA ARG A 212 -19.04 -3.71 -5.95
C ARG A 212 -18.07 -2.56 -5.65
N PRO A 213 -18.24 -1.83 -4.53
CA PRO A 213 -17.40 -0.67 -4.21
C PRO A 213 -15.93 -1.04 -4.04
N GLU A 214 -15.63 -2.23 -3.53
CA GLU A 214 -14.26 -2.73 -3.35
C GLU A 214 -13.50 -2.84 -4.67
N HIS A 215 -14.16 -3.24 -5.76
CA HIS A 215 -13.50 -3.35 -7.07
C HIS A 215 -13.17 -1.96 -7.64
N ALA A 216 -14.05 -0.98 -7.46
CA ALA A 216 -13.79 0.40 -7.88
C ALA A 216 -12.63 1.00 -7.09
N ARG A 217 -12.61 0.82 -5.77
CA ARG A 217 -11.49 1.25 -4.91
C ARG A 217 -10.19 0.56 -5.29
N PHE A 218 -10.23 -0.76 -5.49
CA PHE A 218 -9.08 -1.53 -5.94
C PHE A 218 -8.50 -0.98 -7.25
N SER A 219 -9.36 -0.70 -8.26
CA SER A 219 -8.90 -0.14 -9.52
C SER A 219 -8.27 1.26 -9.38
N GLN A 220 -8.75 2.08 -8.44
CA GLN A 220 -8.16 3.39 -8.14
C GLN A 220 -6.80 3.23 -7.44
N THR A 221 -6.70 2.31 -6.47
CA THR A 221 -5.43 2.03 -5.78
C THR A 221 -4.40 1.42 -6.72
N THR A 222 -4.78 0.58 -7.69
CA THR A 222 -3.86 0.05 -8.71
C THR A 222 -3.28 1.19 -9.54
N ARG A 223 -4.11 2.14 -10.00
CA ARG A 223 -3.63 3.33 -10.75
C ARG A 223 -2.70 4.20 -9.93
N LEU A 224 -2.98 4.40 -8.64
CA LEU A 224 -2.10 5.13 -7.74
C LEU A 224 -0.76 4.40 -7.55
N ALA A 225 -0.77 3.08 -7.38
CA ALA A 225 0.43 2.27 -7.27
C ALA A 225 1.29 2.28 -8.56
N GLU A 226 0.67 2.30 -9.74
CA GLU A 226 1.39 2.46 -11.01
C GLU A 226 2.09 3.82 -11.12
N LEU A 227 1.40 4.90 -10.70
CA LEU A 227 1.99 6.24 -10.66
C LEU A 227 3.12 6.33 -9.63
N GLU A 228 2.95 5.74 -8.45
CA GLU A 228 3.97 5.65 -7.42
C GLU A 228 5.18 4.85 -7.90
N GLN A 229 4.98 3.72 -8.57
CA GLN A 229 6.07 2.94 -9.15
C GLN A 229 6.83 3.73 -10.23
N ARG A 230 6.12 4.48 -11.08
CA ARG A 230 6.75 5.34 -12.09
C ARG A 230 7.52 6.49 -11.44
N LEU A 231 6.96 7.12 -10.41
CA LEU A 231 7.59 8.17 -9.64
C LEU A 231 8.86 7.64 -8.95
N HIS A 232 8.78 6.49 -8.30
CA HIS A 232 9.93 5.82 -7.69
C HIS A 232 11.04 5.50 -8.70
N LYS A 233 10.69 5.06 -9.93
CA LYS A 233 11.68 4.86 -11.00
C LYS A 233 12.37 6.18 -11.38
N MET A 234 11.62 7.29 -11.47
CA MET A 234 12.20 8.61 -11.75
C MET A 234 13.08 9.09 -10.60
N GLU A 235 12.66 8.90 -9.36
CA GLU A 235 13.43 9.22 -8.16
C GLU A 235 14.71 8.38 -8.03
N ALA A 236 14.66 7.09 -8.39
CA ALA A 236 15.83 6.23 -8.40
C ALA A 236 16.88 6.69 -9.42
N VAL A 237 16.44 7.20 -10.59
CA VAL A 237 17.34 7.74 -11.63
C VAL A 237 17.92 9.09 -11.21
N LEU A 238 17.12 9.98 -10.63
CA LEU A 238 17.57 11.30 -10.17
C LEU A 238 18.38 11.23 -8.87
N GLY A 239 18.19 10.17 -8.09
CA GLY A 239 18.78 9.98 -6.78
C GLY A 239 18.00 10.70 -5.68
N MET A 240 17.57 9.94 -4.67
CA MET A 240 16.83 10.48 -3.51
C MET A 240 17.72 11.14 -2.45
N GLU A 241 19.03 10.86 -2.47
CA GLU A 241 19.92 11.34 -1.42
C GLU A 241 20.21 12.83 -1.61
N PRO A 242 19.71 13.72 -0.73
CA PRO A 242 20.02 15.13 -0.80
C PRO A 242 21.53 15.34 -0.71
N GLN A 243 22.27 14.46 -0.02
CA GLN A 243 23.73 14.49 0.06
C GLN A 243 24.43 14.31 -1.30
N LYS A 244 23.92 13.45 -2.19
CA LYS A 244 24.46 13.28 -3.55
C LYS A 244 24.18 14.51 -4.41
N LEU A 245 22.98 15.09 -4.27
CA LEU A 245 22.62 16.34 -4.93
C LEU A 245 23.44 17.53 -4.40
N THR A 246 23.63 17.62 -3.09
CA THR A 246 24.48 18.63 -2.45
C THR A 246 25.91 18.52 -2.96
N ARG A 247 26.48 17.31 -3.10
CA ARG A 247 27.82 17.13 -3.70
C ARG A 247 27.91 17.69 -5.12
N LEU A 248 26.87 17.55 -5.94
CA LEU A 248 26.82 18.11 -7.30
C LEU A 248 26.59 19.64 -7.30
N SER A 249 25.86 20.16 -6.29
CA SER A 249 25.58 21.59 -6.10
C SER A 249 26.65 22.34 -5.28
N LEU A 250 27.64 21.66 -4.71
CA LEU A 250 28.76 22.33 -4.02
C LEU A 250 29.67 23.05 -5.04
N ASP A 251 29.97 22.40 -6.15
CA ASP A 251 30.82 22.94 -7.23
C ASP A 251 30.14 24.00 -8.09
N SER A 252 28.82 24.05 -8.00
CA SER A 252 27.95 24.93 -8.76
C SER A 252 26.88 25.33 -7.77
N GLN A 253 26.98 26.52 -7.13
CA GLN A 253 26.02 27.13 -6.16
C GLN A 253 24.57 27.27 -6.68
N ARG A 254 24.27 26.57 -7.76
CA ARG A 254 23.07 26.47 -8.55
C ARG A 254 22.13 25.43 -7.96
N ARG A 255 20.86 25.82 -7.86
CA ARG A 255 19.83 25.11 -7.08
C ARG A 255 19.13 24.01 -7.89
N SER A 256 19.32 23.97 -9.21
CA SER A 256 18.66 23.01 -10.10
C SER A 256 19.65 22.10 -10.83
N LEU A 257 19.24 20.84 -11.05
CA LEU A 257 20.01 19.86 -11.83
C LEU A 257 20.21 20.31 -13.28
N LEU A 258 19.24 21.06 -13.84
CA LEU A 258 19.34 21.63 -15.18
C LEU A 258 20.47 22.65 -15.25
N GLU A 259 20.55 23.57 -14.30
CA GLU A 259 21.62 24.56 -14.24
C GLU A 259 23.02 23.95 -14.06
N VAL A 260 23.11 22.79 -13.38
CA VAL A 260 24.35 22.00 -13.26
C VAL A 260 24.68 21.31 -14.58
N ALA A 261 23.69 20.74 -15.28
CA ALA A 261 23.91 20.16 -16.61
C ALA A 261 24.31 21.22 -17.64
N GLU A 262 23.73 22.42 -17.57
CA GLU A 262 24.12 23.58 -18.38
C GLU A 262 25.52 24.09 -18.05
N SER A 263 25.91 24.12 -16.77
CA SER A 263 27.27 24.52 -16.41
C SER A 263 28.29 23.47 -16.85
N LEU A 264 27.97 22.18 -16.72
CA LEU A 264 28.81 21.09 -17.19
C LEU A 264 28.92 21.10 -18.72
N SER A 265 27.82 21.35 -19.44
CA SER A 265 27.83 21.47 -20.90
C SER A 265 28.62 22.69 -21.36
N ALA A 266 28.49 23.84 -20.67
CA ALA A 266 29.33 25.00 -20.92
C ALA A 266 30.81 24.70 -20.65
N ARG A 267 31.14 24.02 -19.55
CA ARG A 267 32.51 23.56 -19.25
C ARG A 267 33.02 22.55 -20.27
N ALA A 268 32.17 21.66 -20.78
CA ALA A 268 32.52 20.71 -21.84
C ALA A 268 32.78 21.44 -23.18
N ASN A 269 32.03 22.49 -23.48
CA ASN A 269 32.27 23.34 -24.64
C ASN A 269 33.58 24.13 -24.51
N LEU A 270 34.00 24.48 -23.28
CA LEU A 270 35.32 25.06 -23.03
C LEU A 270 36.47 24.05 -23.25
N LEU A 271 36.22 22.74 -23.31
CA LEU A 271 37.26 21.77 -23.64
C LEU A 271 37.59 21.72 -25.14
N ASP A 272 36.78 22.37 -26.00
CA ASP A 272 37.10 22.55 -27.41
C ASP A 272 38.10 23.70 -27.60
N SER A 273 39.39 23.36 -27.54
CA SER A 273 40.51 24.32 -27.66
C SER A 273 40.43 25.20 -28.92
N ALA A 274 39.89 24.70 -30.02
CA ALA A 274 39.81 25.48 -31.27
C ALA A 274 38.73 26.58 -31.20
N GLN A 275 37.67 26.37 -30.41
CA GLN A 275 36.62 27.37 -30.22
C GLN A 275 36.99 28.37 -29.12
N LEU A 276 37.78 27.98 -28.13
CA LEU A 276 38.30 28.90 -27.10
C LEU A 276 39.11 30.05 -27.70
N ASP A 277 40.08 29.76 -28.57
CA ASP A 277 40.94 30.79 -29.17
C ASP A 277 40.12 31.79 -30.02
N HIS A 278 39.09 31.30 -30.70
CA HIS A 278 38.19 32.14 -31.50
C HIS A 278 37.27 33.01 -30.64
N ILE A 279 36.77 32.45 -29.53
CA ILE A 279 35.93 33.17 -28.57
C ILE A 279 36.76 34.22 -27.82
N GLU A 280 38.00 33.90 -27.43
CA GLU A 280 38.93 34.83 -26.77
C GLU A 280 39.21 36.04 -27.66
N GLY A 281 39.54 35.83 -28.94
CA GLY A 281 39.75 36.91 -29.89
C GLY A 281 38.51 37.82 -30.07
N ARG A 282 37.30 37.24 -30.06
CA ARG A 282 36.04 37.99 -30.15
C ARG A 282 35.72 38.74 -28.85
N LEU A 283 36.04 38.17 -27.69
CA LEU A 283 35.86 38.81 -26.39
C LEU A 283 36.79 40.02 -26.24
N ILE A 284 38.05 39.92 -26.65
CA ILE A 284 39.00 41.04 -26.65
C ILE A 284 38.48 42.20 -27.52
N ALA A 285 37.93 41.90 -28.69
CA ALA A 285 37.33 42.92 -29.54
C ALA A 285 36.06 43.54 -28.92
N LEU A 286 35.26 42.74 -28.20
CA LEU A 286 34.06 43.21 -27.51
C LEU A 286 34.40 44.09 -26.30
N THR A 287 35.40 43.72 -25.49
CA THR A 287 35.84 44.53 -24.34
C THR A 287 36.36 45.88 -24.79
N GLN A 288 37.16 45.93 -25.86
CA GLN A 288 37.61 47.19 -26.45
C GLN A 288 36.44 48.08 -26.91
N ASN A 289 35.40 47.46 -27.51
CA ASN A 289 34.20 48.20 -27.89
C ASN A 289 33.39 48.68 -26.67
N MET A 290 33.33 47.88 -25.59
CA MET A 290 32.67 48.27 -24.33
C MET A 290 33.39 49.42 -23.63
N ASP A 291 34.73 49.39 -23.60
CA ASP A 291 35.54 50.49 -23.05
C ASP A 291 35.29 51.78 -23.84
N SER A 292 35.26 51.69 -25.17
CA SER A 292 34.96 52.83 -26.04
C SER A 292 33.52 53.35 -25.91
N LEU A 293 32.59 52.53 -25.42
CA LEU A 293 31.20 52.90 -25.14
C LEU A 293 31.07 53.51 -23.75
N ALA A 294 31.74 52.95 -22.75
CA ALA A 294 31.78 53.48 -21.39
C ALA A 294 32.37 54.91 -21.35
N GLU A 295 33.39 55.17 -22.15
CA GLU A 295 33.93 56.53 -22.36
C GLU A 295 32.90 57.51 -22.94
N LYS A 296 31.93 57.00 -23.71
CA LYS A 296 30.88 57.81 -24.38
C LYS A 296 29.60 57.96 -23.55
N THR A 297 29.35 57.05 -22.60
CA THR A 297 28.10 57.01 -21.81
C THR A 297 28.28 57.39 -20.34
N GLY A 298 29.51 57.69 -19.89
CA GLY A 298 29.87 57.93 -18.48
C GLY A 298 29.28 59.16 -17.79
N THR A 299 28.24 59.79 -18.33
CA THR A 299 27.58 60.95 -17.70
C THR A 299 26.08 60.76 -17.61
N CYS A 300 25.59 60.68 -16.37
CA CYS A 300 24.18 60.73 -15.92
C CYS A 300 23.52 59.36 -15.63
N GLU A 301 23.90 58.75 -14.50
CA GLU A 301 22.97 57.91 -13.74
C GLU A 301 22.97 58.36 -12.28
N ASP A 302 21.77 58.67 -11.75
CA ASP A 302 21.58 59.06 -10.35
C ASP A 302 21.93 57.86 -9.44
N ALA A 303 23.04 57.95 -8.71
CA ALA A 303 23.51 56.89 -7.80
C ALA A 303 22.43 56.43 -6.80
N ASP A 304 21.52 57.32 -6.40
CA ASP A 304 20.40 56.99 -5.52
C ASP A 304 19.30 56.15 -6.20
N LYS A 305 19.08 56.33 -7.51
CA LYS A 305 18.17 55.47 -8.28
C LYS A 305 18.79 54.09 -8.47
N GLN A 306 20.09 54.02 -8.75
CA GLN A 306 20.81 52.75 -8.84
C GLN A 306 20.76 51.98 -7.52
N ARG A 307 20.98 52.65 -6.38
CA ARG A 307 20.84 52.02 -5.04
C ARG A 307 19.45 51.45 -4.81
N LYS A 308 18.40 52.22 -5.10
CA LYS A 308 17.01 51.75 -4.98
C LYS A 308 16.69 50.59 -5.93
N VAL A 309 17.23 50.61 -7.14
CA VAL A 309 17.06 49.51 -8.11
C VAL A 309 17.76 48.25 -7.62
N VAL A 310 18.96 48.36 -7.03
CA VAL A 310 19.68 47.23 -6.43
C VAL A 310 18.91 46.66 -5.24
N GLU A 311 18.40 47.51 -4.34
CA GLU A 311 17.56 47.07 -3.22
C GLU A 311 16.28 46.36 -3.70
N LEU A 312 15.61 46.90 -4.73
CA LEU A 312 14.44 46.26 -5.34
C LEU A 312 14.80 44.92 -5.99
N TYR A 313 15.94 44.85 -6.68
CA TYR A 313 16.43 43.61 -7.30
C TYR A 313 16.71 42.53 -6.24
N GLU A 314 17.34 42.89 -5.12
CA GLU A 314 17.55 41.97 -4.00
C GLU A 314 16.24 41.49 -3.38
N MET A 315 15.26 42.38 -3.20
CA MET A 315 13.93 41.98 -2.73
C MET A 315 13.26 41.02 -3.71
N VAL A 316 13.29 41.33 -5.02
CA VAL A 316 12.74 40.47 -6.06
C VAL A 316 13.41 39.10 -6.03
N LYS A 317 14.74 39.04 -5.98
CA LYS A 317 15.52 37.79 -5.92
C LYS A 317 15.19 36.94 -4.69
N LYS A 318 14.94 37.57 -3.52
CA LYS A 318 14.47 36.87 -2.32
C LYS A 318 13.06 36.30 -2.54
N THR A 319 12.15 37.10 -3.09
CA THR A 319 10.74 36.70 -3.32
C THR A 319 10.54 35.74 -4.50
N GLU A 320 11.47 35.67 -5.44
CA GLU A 320 11.40 34.82 -6.63
C GLU A 320 11.26 33.34 -6.25
N THR A 321 12.03 32.92 -5.26
CA THR A 321 11.94 31.55 -4.70
C THR A 321 10.56 31.25 -4.12
N LEU A 322 9.96 32.22 -3.40
CA LEU A 322 8.61 32.09 -2.84
C LEU A 322 7.55 32.08 -3.95
N SER A 323 7.73 32.89 -4.99
CA SER A 323 6.83 32.95 -6.14
C SER A 323 6.77 31.62 -6.90
N GLN A 324 7.89 30.88 -6.99
CA GLN A 324 7.92 29.56 -7.63
C GLN A 324 7.16 28.50 -6.81
N VAL A 325 7.18 28.60 -5.49
CA VAL A 325 6.55 27.62 -4.58
C VAL A 325 5.06 27.92 -4.33
N LEU A 326 4.63 29.18 -4.48
CA LEU A 326 3.26 29.60 -4.20
C LEU A 326 2.17 28.79 -4.95
N PRO A 327 2.28 28.51 -6.27
CA PRO A 327 1.30 27.68 -6.97
C PRO A 327 1.20 26.27 -6.40
N GLN A 328 2.34 25.66 -6.03
CA GLN A 328 2.39 24.33 -5.44
C GLN A 328 1.72 24.29 -4.06
N VAL A 329 1.91 25.34 -3.24
CA VAL A 329 1.21 25.46 -1.95
C VAL A 329 -0.29 25.60 -2.16
N LEU A 330 -0.72 26.37 -3.16
CA LEU A 330 -2.13 26.56 -3.49
C LEU A 330 -2.76 25.26 -3.98
N GLU A 331 -2.11 24.51 -4.87
CA GLU A 331 -2.54 23.18 -5.30
C GLU A 331 -2.61 22.19 -4.14
N ARG A 332 -1.65 22.23 -3.21
CA ARG A 332 -1.71 21.41 -2.00
C ARG A 332 -2.88 21.79 -1.11
N MET A 333 -3.17 23.09 -0.97
CA MET A 333 -4.32 23.57 -0.20
C MET A 333 -5.66 23.17 -0.84
N THR A 334 -5.77 23.22 -2.18
CA THR A 334 -6.98 22.76 -2.88
C THR A 334 -7.14 21.25 -2.79
N ALA A 335 -6.07 20.47 -2.91
CA ALA A 335 -6.10 19.02 -2.70
C ALA A 335 -6.52 18.63 -1.27
N LEU A 336 -6.13 19.44 -0.27
CA LEU A 336 -6.47 19.25 1.14
C LEU A 336 -7.80 19.91 1.56
N ASP A 337 -8.48 20.65 0.69
CA ASP A 337 -9.71 21.39 1.01
C ASP A 337 -10.79 20.47 1.59
N HIS A 338 -11.03 19.32 0.95
CA HIS A 338 -12.01 18.36 1.44
C HIS A 338 -11.68 17.83 2.84
N LEU A 339 -10.40 17.57 3.13
CA LEU A 339 -9.95 17.13 4.44
C LEU A 339 -10.13 18.24 5.49
N HIS A 340 -9.79 19.48 5.14
CA HIS A 340 -10.00 20.63 6.01
C HIS A 340 -11.49 20.86 6.31
N GLN A 341 -12.37 20.72 5.31
CA GLN A 341 -13.81 20.80 5.50
C GLN A 341 -14.34 19.67 6.41
N GLN A 342 -13.85 18.44 6.22
CA GLN A 342 -14.18 17.33 7.12
C GLN A 342 -13.71 17.59 8.56
N ALA A 343 -12.48 18.07 8.75
CA ALA A 343 -11.96 18.42 10.07
C ALA A 343 -12.79 19.52 10.76
N ALA A 344 -13.21 20.53 10.00
CA ALA A 344 -14.10 21.59 10.51
C ALA A 344 -15.48 21.03 10.90
N ASN A 345 -16.02 20.09 10.13
CA ASN A 345 -17.28 19.42 10.45
C ASN A 345 -17.15 18.49 11.67
N ILE A 346 -16.01 17.82 11.84
CA ILE A 346 -15.73 17.00 13.02
C ILE A 346 -15.77 17.85 14.29
N SER A 347 -15.11 19.01 14.28
CA SER A 347 -15.13 19.94 15.42
C SER A 347 -16.57 20.33 15.79
N LYS A 348 -17.41 20.68 14.81
CA LYS A 348 -18.84 20.99 15.04
C LYS A 348 -19.64 19.79 15.55
N SER A 349 -19.42 18.60 14.99
CA SER A 349 -20.11 17.39 15.44
C SER A 349 -19.67 17.00 16.85
N LEU A 350 -18.42 17.26 17.23
CA LEU A 350 -17.90 17.00 18.56
C LEU A 350 -18.52 17.94 19.59
N THR A 351 -18.62 19.24 19.30
CA THR A 351 -19.32 20.17 20.19
C THR A 351 -20.80 19.81 20.34
N GLN A 352 -21.47 19.41 19.25
CA GLN A 352 -22.85 18.94 19.31
C GLN A 352 -23.00 17.66 20.15
N LEU A 353 -22.04 16.74 20.06
CA LEU A 353 -22.04 15.51 20.85
C LEU A 353 -21.79 15.82 22.33
N GLU A 354 -20.91 16.77 22.64
CA GLU A 354 -20.67 17.25 24.00
C GLU A 354 -21.93 17.89 24.59
N ASP A 355 -22.63 18.74 23.85
CA ASP A 355 -23.90 19.34 24.26
C ASP A 355 -24.97 18.26 24.53
N LEU A 356 -25.09 17.26 23.64
CA LEU A 356 -26.01 16.14 23.82
C LEU A 356 -25.64 15.29 25.05
N GLN A 357 -24.35 15.07 25.29
CA GLN A 357 -23.88 14.37 26.48
C GLN A 357 -24.19 15.14 27.77
N GLN A 358 -24.02 16.47 27.76
CA GLN A 358 -24.43 17.34 28.87
C GLN A 358 -25.95 17.29 29.10
N HIS A 359 -26.74 17.25 28.03
CA HIS A 359 -28.20 17.11 28.15
C HIS A 359 -28.62 15.73 28.69
N ILE A 360 -27.94 14.65 28.27
CA ILE A 360 -28.25 13.30 28.77
C ILE A 360 -27.86 13.16 30.24
N THR A 361 -26.71 13.70 30.64
CA THR A 361 -26.25 13.65 32.05
C THR A 361 -27.19 14.44 32.96
N THR A 362 -27.54 15.68 32.60
CA THR A 362 -28.55 16.44 33.35
C THR A 362 -29.92 15.76 33.36
N GLY A 363 -30.33 15.11 32.26
CA GLY A 363 -31.54 14.29 32.21
C GLY A 363 -31.50 13.07 33.15
N LEU A 364 -30.35 12.41 33.27
CA LEU A 364 -30.13 11.32 34.22
C LEU A 364 -30.19 11.80 35.67
N ASP A 365 -29.55 12.93 35.99
CA ASP A 365 -29.59 13.54 37.33
C ASP A 365 -31.03 13.91 37.74
N ASN A 366 -31.80 14.47 36.79
CA ASN A 366 -33.21 14.76 37.00
C ASN A 366 -34.02 13.48 37.25
N ASN A 367 -33.81 12.41 36.48
CA ASN A 367 -34.47 11.13 36.68
C ASN A 367 -34.10 10.49 38.03
N GLU A 368 -32.84 10.61 38.44
CA GLU A 368 -32.40 10.15 39.76
C GLU A 368 -33.15 10.90 40.87
N SER A 369 -33.24 12.23 40.78
CA SER A 369 -33.99 13.05 41.74
C SER A 369 -35.48 12.69 41.78
N LEU A 370 -36.11 12.41 40.63
CA LEU A 370 -37.51 11.98 40.54
C LEU A 370 -37.71 10.61 41.18
N LEU A 371 -36.80 9.66 40.96
CA LEU A 371 -36.87 8.34 41.59
C LEU A 371 -36.69 8.42 43.12
N GLN A 372 -35.77 9.26 43.60
CA GLN A 372 -35.65 9.54 45.04
C GLN A 372 -36.93 10.17 45.60
N GLY A 373 -37.54 11.11 44.88
CA GLY A 373 -38.83 11.71 45.22
C GLY A 373 -39.97 10.68 45.27
N VAL A 374 -40.05 9.80 44.27
CA VAL A 374 -41.02 8.70 44.24
C VAL A 374 -40.79 7.74 45.41
N GLN A 375 -39.54 7.36 45.70
CA GLN A 375 -39.19 6.51 46.82
C GLN A 375 -39.61 7.13 48.17
N ALA A 376 -39.35 8.42 48.37
CA ALA A 376 -39.79 9.15 49.56
C ALA A 376 -41.34 9.23 49.65
N SER A 377 -42.01 9.46 48.52
CA SER A 377 -43.48 9.47 48.46
C SER A 377 -44.08 8.09 48.77
N LEU A 378 -43.46 7.00 48.30
CA LEU A 378 -43.88 5.65 48.59
C LEU A 378 -43.65 5.30 50.07
N ALA A 379 -42.53 5.72 50.66
CA ALA A 379 -42.27 5.53 52.09
C ALA A 379 -43.32 6.24 52.95
N THR A 380 -43.63 7.50 52.66
CA THR A 380 -44.66 8.26 53.39
C THR A 380 -46.06 7.69 53.18
N ASN A 381 -46.40 7.23 51.98
CA ASN A 381 -47.65 6.54 51.68
C ASN A 381 -47.76 5.18 52.39
N LEU A 382 -46.68 4.40 52.47
CA LEU A 382 -46.68 3.14 53.22
C LEU A 382 -46.85 3.38 54.72
N ASP A 383 -46.23 4.42 55.28
CA ASP A 383 -46.41 4.76 56.68
C ASP A 383 -47.82 5.28 56.98
N SER A 384 -48.44 6.02 56.05
CA SER A 384 -49.84 6.43 56.19
C SER A 384 -50.78 5.22 56.12
N ILE A 385 -50.56 4.28 55.19
CA ILE A 385 -51.29 3.01 55.10
C ILE A 385 -51.12 2.17 56.38
N LYS A 386 -49.90 2.06 56.91
CA LYS A 386 -49.67 1.35 58.20
C LYS A 386 -50.46 2.00 59.33
N LYS A 387 -50.49 3.33 59.41
CA LYS A 387 -51.27 4.06 60.42
C LYS A 387 -52.78 3.86 60.24
N THR A 388 -53.30 3.86 59.00
CA THR A 388 -54.73 3.61 58.77
C THR A 388 -55.12 2.17 59.09
N ILE A 389 -54.28 1.18 58.73
CA ILE A 389 -54.47 -0.23 59.11
C ILE A 389 -54.46 -0.38 60.63
N ALA A 390 -53.48 0.19 61.33
CA ALA A 390 -53.42 0.13 62.80
C ALA A 390 -54.65 0.79 63.47
N ASN A 391 -55.20 1.85 62.87
CA ASN A 391 -56.43 2.47 63.35
C ASN A 391 -57.66 1.61 63.07
N LEU A 392 -57.74 0.93 61.92
CA LEU A 392 -58.78 -0.04 61.62
C LEU A 392 -58.75 -1.23 62.58
N ASP A 393 -57.57 -1.76 62.85
CA ASP A 393 -57.36 -2.90 63.75
C ASP A 393 -57.78 -2.56 65.19
N LYS A 394 -57.44 -1.35 65.67
CA LYS A 394 -57.95 -0.82 66.95
C LYS A 394 -59.48 -0.72 66.98
N ARG A 395 -60.12 -0.34 65.87
CA ARG A 395 -61.60 -0.26 65.79
C ARG A 395 -62.24 -1.64 65.76
N LEU A 396 -61.64 -2.61 65.07
CA LEU A 396 -62.06 -4.02 65.09
C LEU A 396 -61.96 -4.61 66.51
N ALA A 397 -60.84 -4.42 67.20
CA ALA A 397 -60.67 -4.88 68.57
C ALA A 397 -61.66 -4.24 69.58
N GLN A 398 -62.15 -3.02 69.30
CA GLN A 398 -63.20 -2.38 70.09
C GLN A 398 -64.59 -2.95 69.81
N LEU A 399 -64.83 -3.49 68.62
CA LEU A 399 -66.08 -4.17 68.27
C LEU A 399 -66.14 -5.59 68.83
N ASP A 400 -65.03 -6.33 68.82
CA ASP A 400 -64.94 -7.69 69.39
C ASP A 400 -65.08 -7.73 70.93
N ARG A 401 -65.02 -6.58 71.62
CA ARG A 401 -65.19 -6.46 73.07
C ARG A 401 -66.63 -6.12 73.52
N LYS A 402 -67.59 -6.11 72.61
CA LYS A 402 -69.04 -6.06 72.89
C LYS A 402 -69.69 -7.37 72.49
#